data_AF-A0A4S2ULQ3-F1
#
_entry.id   AF-A0A4S2ULQ3-F1
#
_cell.length_a   1.000
_cell.length_b   1.000
_cell.length_c   1.000
_cell.angle_alpha   90.00
_cell.angle_beta   90.00
_cell.angle_gamma   90.00
#
_symmetry.space_group_name_H-M   'P 1'
#
loop_
_entity.id
_entity.type
_entity.pdbx_description
1 polymer ?
#
loop_
_entity_poly.entity_id
_entity_poly.type
_entity_poly.pdbx_seq_one_letter_code
_entity_poly.pdbx_strand_id
1 'polypeptide(L)'
;MAKRKNIFLPRPNTIWHTSGRSPESDLSELVGEHLAQLAKTGVIQTHRRHAGDVREGLRVSSFDAGWRTDDGARVSARLNLFRETPPVELLSVLQGRGRSSWTVTAEADRPWNMAWESPARMFFPADREQLWARDYFAGALRLGMASALVNDLVHALPEILSCLAVEGPWYTVVITHDKHARVDHKGLDLVPMLPDSFYGSVVEIRAQGSQDRIFNDVLAAHNVSLPSGGAVILPTNPRKEGWRREDYVVYPRGGDFESTLKKTAQLVERYAQEPSHFNGLMRDCVDDLHYDWVLPQVELAPDQILAQKAEVEESAARLRQELEDARRKLHAEAEARKEAEKSATVLRNSVARLEREMREHPLADQARAAEERLAEISAHWEEGQLLLDDQTSQIAWLRRQLAQVPGRTYDEPVPEPAAGPESWDELVEFTEELMPHVRIGDVSKPLRELRGHKKEKQWLRKTWESLEALEAYAEAKKKLGADVLPHFTQYLNWPEAPVLVSKQLYCASDLRSDGSDSKVRKTRLFHVPGQGQVFMGEHFRIGGVVPPAPRMHVHDDTAGPSGLIHVGYIGPHLPNKLGR
;
A
#
# COMPACT_ATOMS: atom_id res chain seq x y z
N MET A 1 -57.78 10.00 58.69
CA MET A 1 -57.05 10.54 57.53
C MET A 1 -57.49 11.98 57.30
N ALA A 2 -56.66 12.96 57.67
CA ALA A 2 -56.97 14.36 57.44
C ALA A 2 -56.86 14.66 55.94
N LYS A 3 -57.91 15.23 55.34
CA LYS A 3 -57.88 15.77 53.97
C LYS A 3 -56.73 16.78 53.90
N ARG A 4 -55.61 16.41 53.25
CA ARG A 4 -54.55 17.37 52.89
C ARG A 4 -55.25 18.48 52.10
N LYS A 5 -55.19 19.72 52.61
CA LYS A 5 -55.63 20.89 51.82
C LYS A 5 -54.82 20.86 50.51
N ASN A 6 -55.50 20.90 49.36
CA ASN A 6 -54.85 21.07 48.07
C ASN A 6 -54.13 22.42 48.05
N ILE A 7 -52.85 22.42 48.44
CA ILE A 7 -51.97 23.57 48.28
C ILE A 7 -51.45 23.50 46.85
N PHE A 8 -51.88 24.44 46.02
CA PHE A 8 -51.36 24.59 44.67
C PHE A 8 -49.91 25.05 44.74
N LEU A 9 -48.98 24.20 44.30
CA LEU A 9 -47.58 24.56 44.16
C LEU A 9 -47.29 24.84 42.68
N PRO A 10 -46.48 25.86 42.36
CA PRO A 10 -46.02 26.08 41.00
C PRO A 10 -45.13 24.91 40.59
N ARG A 11 -45.41 24.29 39.44
CA ARG A 11 -44.56 23.23 38.88
C ARG A 11 -43.15 23.80 38.67
N PRO A 12 -42.09 23.11 39.13
CA PRO A 12 -40.74 23.51 38.77
C PRO A 12 -40.62 23.60 37.25
N ASN A 13 -39.98 24.67 36.77
CA ASN A 13 -39.77 24.87 35.34
C ASN A 13 -38.77 23.88 34.74
N THR A 14 -38.16 23.01 35.54
CA THR A 14 -37.27 21.90 35.18
C THR A 14 -38.02 20.62 34.81
N ILE A 15 -39.33 20.53 35.10
CA ILE A 15 -40.12 19.30 34.96
C ILE A 15 -40.84 19.26 33.62
N TRP A 16 -40.77 18.10 32.98
CA TRP A 16 -41.63 17.69 31.88
C TRP A 16 -42.41 16.43 32.29
N HIS A 17 -43.68 16.35 31.92
CA HIS A 17 -44.52 15.22 32.27
C HIS A 17 -45.55 14.98 31.17
N THR A 18 -45.96 13.72 31.01
CA THR A 18 -47.15 13.36 30.25
C THR A 18 -47.69 11.98 30.67
N SER A 19 -48.86 11.62 30.16
CA SER A 19 -49.48 10.33 30.38
C SER A 19 -50.34 9.91 29.20
N GLY A 20 -50.51 8.60 29.04
CA GLY A 20 -51.38 8.05 28.03
C GLY A 20 -51.86 6.64 28.32
N ARG A 21 -52.57 6.08 27.34
CA ARG A 21 -53.08 4.72 27.34
C ARG A 21 -52.53 3.93 26.16
N SER A 22 -52.50 2.62 26.33
CA SER A 22 -52.16 1.69 25.26
C SER A 22 -53.29 0.69 25.05
N PRO A 23 -53.66 0.38 23.79
CA PRO A 23 -54.53 -0.75 23.49
C PRO A 23 -53.87 -2.09 23.84
N GLU A 24 -52.54 -2.13 23.91
CA GLU A 24 -51.77 -3.33 24.21
C GLU A 24 -51.69 -3.59 25.72
N SER A 25 -51.66 -4.87 26.08
CA SER A 25 -51.51 -5.32 27.47
C SER A 25 -50.06 -5.35 27.95
N ASP A 26 -49.09 -5.32 27.03
CA ASP A 26 -47.68 -5.40 27.39
C ASP A 26 -46.78 -4.47 26.55
N LEU A 27 -46.54 -3.27 27.06
CA LEU A 27 -45.54 -2.35 26.50
C LEU A 27 -44.15 -2.55 27.13
N SER A 28 -44.02 -3.42 28.14
CA SER A 28 -42.81 -3.48 28.94
C SER A 28 -41.60 -4.02 28.16
N GLU A 29 -41.81 -4.97 27.26
CA GLU A 29 -40.73 -5.51 26.41
C GLU A 29 -40.30 -4.48 25.37
N LEU A 30 -41.27 -3.85 24.69
CA LEU A 30 -41.02 -2.79 23.70
C LEU A 30 -40.15 -1.66 24.25
N VAL A 31 -40.49 -1.15 25.45
CA VAL A 31 -39.72 -0.08 26.11
C VAL A 31 -38.32 -0.57 26.47
N GLY A 32 -38.21 -1.79 27.02
CA GLY A 32 -36.92 -2.35 27.40
C GLY A 32 -35.95 -2.51 26.22
N GLU A 33 -36.45 -3.00 25.08
CA GLU A 33 -35.68 -3.14 23.84
C GLU A 33 -35.26 -1.78 23.27
N HIS A 34 -36.19 -0.81 23.25
CA HIS A 34 -35.92 0.54 22.75
C HIS A 34 -34.83 1.25 23.57
N LEU A 35 -34.94 1.23 24.90
CA LEU A 35 -33.92 1.82 25.78
C LEU A 35 -32.55 1.14 25.62
N ALA A 36 -32.52 -0.19 25.50
CA ALA A 36 -31.28 -0.92 25.25
C ALA A 36 -30.63 -0.53 23.92
N GLN A 37 -31.43 -0.23 22.90
CA GLN A 37 -30.94 0.25 21.61
C GLN A 37 -30.38 1.68 21.69
N LEU A 38 -31.08 2.59 22.37
CA LEU A 38 -30.60 3.96 22.60
C LEU A 38 -29.31 4.00 23.43
N ALA A 39 -29.14 3.06 24.37
CA ALA A 39 -27.90 2.95 25.15
C ALA A 39 -26.72 2.50 24.28
N LYS A 40 -26.94 1.57 23.33
CA LYS A 40 -25.90 1.13 22.39
C LYS A 40 -25.44 2.24 21.44
N THR A 41 -26.35 3.12 21.03
CA THR A 41 -26.03 4.27 20.17
C THR A 41 -25.48 5.47 20.95
N GLY A 42 -25.50 5.41 22.29
CA GLY A 42 -25.01 6.47 23.18
C GLY A 42 -25.97 7.65 23.37
N VAL A 43 -27.20 7.54 22.88
CA VAL A 43 -28.24 8.59 23.04
C VAL A 43 -28.62 8.74 24.51
N ILE A 44 -28.82 7.62 25.21
CA ILE A 44 -28.98 7.59 26.67
C ILE A 44 -27.72 7.02 27.32
N GLN A 45 -27.32 7.57 28.47
CA GLN A 45 -26.09 7.15 29.16
C GLN A 45 -26.38 6.12 30.26
N THR A 46 -27.55 6.20 30.89
CA THR A 46 -27.95 5.29 31.96
C THR A 46 -29.40 4.86 31.76
N HIS A 47 -29.71 3.59 31.96
CA HIS A 47 -31.08 3.13 32.03
C HIS A 47 -31.23 1.96 33.00
N ARG A 48 -32.42 1.80 33.59
CA ARG A 48 -32.74 0.69 34.49
C ARG A 48 -34.20 0.30 34.37
N ARG A 49 -34.46 -1.00 34.27
CA ARG A 49 -35.78 -1.57 34.46
C ARG A 49 -35.94 -1.98 35.92
N HIS A 50 -37.03 -1.58 36.55
CA HIS A 50 -37.42 -2.04 37.87
C HIS A 50 -38.31 -3.26 37.76
N ALA A 51 -38.13 -4.21 38.68
CA ALA A 51 -39.00 -5.38 38.76
C ALA A 51 -40.43 -4.93 39.09
N GLY A 52 -41.42 -5.63 38.55
CA GLY A 52 -42.83 -5.25 38.71
C GLY A 52 -43.22 -5.18 40.19
N ASP A 53 -43.67 -4.01 40.63
CA ASP A 53 -44.17 -3.76 41.99
C ASP A 53 -45.70 -3.69 41.98
N VAL A 54 -46.33 -3.86 43.14
CA VAL A 54 -47.77 -3.65 43.31
C VAL A 54 -48.01 -2.32 44.00
N ARG A 55 -48.42 -1.31 43.23
CA ARG A 55 -48.77 0.02 43.76
C ARG A 55 -50.28 0.20 43.68
N GLU A 56 -50.90 0.50 44.81
CA GLU A 56 -52.35 0.69 44.92
C GLU A 56 -53.18 -0.49 44.36
N GLY A 57 -52.64 -1.71 44.43
CA GLY A 57 -53.29 -2.92 43.91
C GLY A 57 -53.07 -3.19 42.41
N LEU A 58 -52.34 -2.33 41.70
CA LEU A 58 -51.99 -2.48 40.28
C LEU A 58 -50.55 -2.95 40.11
N ARG A 59 -50.31 -3.83 39.13
CA ARG A 59 -48.94 -4.21 38.75
C ARG A 59 -48.31 -3.09 37.94
N VAL A 60 -47.22 -2.53 38.46
CA VAL A 60 -46.48 -1.43 37.86
C VAL A 60 -45.11 -1.92 37.41
N SER A 61 -44.76 -1.69 36.14
CA SER A 61 -43.38 -1.83 35.66
C SER A 61 -42.78 -0.44 35.43
N SER A 62 -41.65 -0.14 36.04
CA SER A 62 -41.02 1.18 35.96
C SER A 62 -39.68 1.12 35.23
N PHE A 63 -39.37 2.18 34.49
CA PHE A 63 -38.12 2.34 33.74
C PHE A 63 -37.52 3.70 34.02
N ASP A 64 -36.26 3.73 34.40
CA ASP A 64 -35.49 4.96 34.54
C ASP A 64 -34.54 5.10 33.36
N ALA A 65 -34.39 6.32 32.86
CA ALA A 65 -33.45 6.67 31.81
C ALA A 65 -32.83 8.05 32.11
N GLY A 66 -31.52 8.16 31.90
CA GLY A 66 -30.75 9.39 32.05
C GLY A 66 -30.00 9.70 30.77
N TRP A 67 -30.13 10.94 30.29
CA TRP A 67 -29.43 11.40 29.09
C TRP A 67 -28.91 12.83 29.20
N ARG A 68 -28.10 13.23 28.20
CA ARG A 68 -27.72 14.62 27.97
C ARG A 68 -28.36 15.14 26.70
N THR A 69 -28.79 16.38 26.74
CA THR A 69 -29.27 17.13 25.58
C THR A 69 -28.10 17.74 24.82
N ASP A 70 -28.34 18.20 23.60
CA ASP A 70 -27.30 18.79 22.73
C ASP A 70 -26.66 20.04 23.34
N ASP A 71 -27.40 20.79 24.15
CA ASP A 71 -26.92 21.96 24.91
C ASP A 71 -26.34 21.59 26.31
N GLY A 72 -26.18 20.29 26.56
CA GLY A 72 -25.51 19.74 27.74
C GLY A 72 -26.31 19.78 29.04
N ALA A 73 -27.63 19.97 28.99
CA ALA A 73 -28.49 19.72 30.15
C ALA A 73 -28.50 18.23 30.47
N ARG A 74 -28.67 17.90 31.75
CA ARG A 74 -28.82 16.52 32.21
C ARG A 74 -30.29 16.28 32.50
N VAL A 75 -30.83 15.20 31.94
CA VAL A 75 -32.23 14.83 32.12
C VAL A 75 -32.32 13.46 32.79
N SER A 76 -33.10 13.40 33.86
CA SER A 76 -33.48 12.18 34.56
C SER A 76 -34.96 11.95 34.31
N ALA A 77 -35.35 10.78 33.80
CA ALA A 77 -36.74 10.49 33.56
C ALA A 77 -37.14 9.09 34.00
N ARG A 78 -38.40 8.97 34.41
CA ARG A 78 -39.06 7.73 34.80
C ARG A 78 -40.33 7.53 33.98
N LEU A 79 -40.47 6.33 33.44
CA LEU A 79 -41.71 5.79 32.89
C LEU A 79 -42.31 4.80 33.89
N ASN A 80 -43.59 4.94 34.20
CA ASN A 80 -44.37 3.94 34.90
C ASN A 80 -45.41 3.33 33.96
N LEU A 81 -45.47 2.01 33.88
CA LEU A 81 -46.47 1.25 33.12
C LEU A 81 -47.41 0.54 34.09
N PHE A 82 -48.70 0.85 34.03
CA PHE A 82 -49.74 0.28 34.88
C PHE A 82 -50.53 -0.77 34.09
N ARG A 83 -50.44 -2.04 34.51
CA ARG A 83 -51.28 -3.12 33.97
C ARG A 83 -52.62 -3.12 34.70
N GLU A 84 -53.70 -3.07 33.89
CA GLU A 84 -55.08 -2.91 34.34
C GLU A 84 -55.31 -1.51 34.93
N THR A 85 -56.33 -0.81 34.46
CA THR A 85 -56.73 0.49 35.04
C THR A 85 -58.08 0.26 35.71
N PRO A 86 -58.31 0.72 36.96
CA PRO A 86 -59.66 0.77 37.47
C PRO A 86 -60.50 1.63 36.50
N PRO A 87 -61.76 1.24 36.22
CA PRO A 87 -62.65 2.09 35.45
C PRO A 87 -62.76 3.42 36.19
N VAL A 88 -62.37 4.52 35.57
CA VAL A 88 -62.86 5.83 36.05
C VAL A 88 -64.38 5.72 35.89
N GLU A 89 -65.13 5.80 36.98
CA GLU A 89 -66.59 5.55 36.98
C GLU A 89 -67.33 6.41 35.92
N LEU A 90 -66.76 7.58 35.56
CA LEU A 90 -67.22 8.47 34.49
C LEU A 90 -67.12 7.91 33.06
N LEU A 91 -66.38 6.82 32.82
CA LEU A 91 -66.03 6.32 31.47
C LEU A 91 -66.75 5.02 31.06
N SER A 92 -67.78 4.59 31.80
CA SER A 92 -68.63 3.45 31.40
C SER A 92 -69.24 3.60 30.00
N VAL A 93 -69.36 4.85 29.52
CA VAL A 93 -69.89 5.23 28.20
C VAL A 93 -68.92 4.92 27.04
N LEU A 94 -67.60 4.92 27.27
CA LEU A 94 -66.60 4.84 26.20
C LEU A 94 -65.96 3.44 26.01
N GLN A 95 -66.38 2.42 26.77
CA GLN A 95 -65.78 1.08 26.80
C GLN A 95 -64.24 1.15 26.70
N GLY A 96 -63.58 1.54 27.81
CA GLY A 96 -62.15 1.84 27.92
C GLY A 96 -61.27 1.21 26.83
N ARG A 97 -60.95 1.98 25.78
CA ARG A 97 -60.07 1.57 24.70
C ARG A 97 -58.61 1.62 25.17
N GLY A 98 -58.23 0.69 26.04
CA GLY A 98 -56.86 0.57 26.54
C GLY A 98 -56.73 -0.49 27.63
N ARG A 99 -55.77 -1.39 27.48
CA ARG A 99 -55.47 -2.47 28.45
C ARG A 99 -54.43 -2.08 29.49
N SER A 100 -53.63 -1.05 29.19
CA SER A 100 -52.63 -0.49 30.10
C SER A 100 -52.60 1.04 30.01
N SER A 101 -52.14 1.69 31.08
CA SER A 101 -51.89 3.13 31.11
C SER A 101 -50.44 3.39 31.50
N TRP A 102 -49.93 4.58 31.18
CA TRP A 102 -48.54 4.91 31.42
C TRP A 102 -48.36 6.39 31.78
N THR A 103 -47.34 6.69 32.57
CA THR A 103 -46.93 8.07 32.90
C THR A 103 -45.43 8.22 32.66
N VAL A 104 -45.02 9.36 32.11
CA VAL A 104 -43.61 9.75 31.98
C VAL A 104 -43.40 11.04 32.74
N THR A 105 -42.41 11.05 33.63
CA THR A 105 -41.95 12.25 34.33
C THR A 105 -40.46 12.40 34.09
N ALA A 106 -40.04 13.57 33.65
CA ALA A 106 -38.65 13.92 33.39
C ALA A 106 -38.31 15.23 34.11
N GLU A 107 -37.08 15.30 34.60
CA GLU A 107 -36.53 16.49 35.22
C GLU A 107 -35.17 16.79 34.61
N ALA A 108 -34.96 18.06 34.28
CA ALA A 108 -33.68 18.58 33.88
C ALA A 108 -32.95 19.29 35.03
N ASP A 109 -31.63 19.34 34.97
CA ASP A 109 -30.82 20.10 35.94
C ASP A 109 -30.88 21.63 35.74
N ARG A 110 -31.68 22.10 34.78
CA ARG A 110 -31.92 23.50 34.43
C ARG A 110 -33.33 23.68 33.87
N PRO A 111 -33.85 24.91 33.71
CA PRO A 111 -35.18 25.13 33.12
C PRO A 111 -35.35 24.38 31.80
N TRP A 112 -36.49 23.72 31.66
CA TRP A 112 -36.79 22.85 30.52
C TRP A 112 -36.79 23.64 29.22
N ASN A 113 -35.96 23.23 28.26
CA ASN A 113 -35.95 23.81 26.93
C ASN A 113 -36.93 23.04 26.03
N MET A 114 -37.88 23.75 25.44
CA MET A 114 -38.91 23.13 24.59
C MET A 114 -38.34 22.54 23.30
N ALA A 115 -37.16 22.97 22.88
CA ALA A 115 -36.49 22.42 21.70
C ALA A 115 -35.86 21.04 21.93
N TRP A 116 -35.79 20.54 23.16
CA TRP A 116 -35.28 19.20 23.43
C TRP A 116 -36.25 18.12 22.96
N GLU A 117 -35.72 16.96 22.59
CA GLU A 117 -36.51 15.78 22.26
C GLU A 117 -37.48 15.41 23.40
N SER A 118 -38.70 15.01 23.05
CA SER A 118 -39.70 14.60 24.03
C SER A 118 -39.24 13.37 24.82
N PRO A 119 -39.33 13.39 26.16
CA PRO A 119 -39.10 12.21 27.00
C PRO A 119 -40.00 11.02 26.62
N ALA A 120 -41.20 11.26 26.08
CA ALA A 120 -42.03 10.15 25.59
C ALA A 120 -41.35 9.38 24.43
N ARG A 121 -40.62 10.07 23.55
CA ARG A 121 -39.87 9.44 22.45
C ARG A 121 -38.57 8.76 22.90
N MET A 122 -38.05 9.13 24.07
CA MET A 122 -36.96 8.38 24.70
C MET A 122 -37.42 7.00 25.21
N PHE A 123 -38.65 6.90 25.70
CA PHE A 123 -39.21 5.63 26.21
C PHE A 123 -39.93 4.80 25.13
N PHE A 124 -40.55 5.45 24.15
CA PHE A 124 -41.32 4.78 23.12
C PHE A 124 -40.79 5.07 21.71
N PRO A 125 -40.68 4.06 20.85
CA PRO A 125 -40.17 4.27 19.50
C PRO A 125 -41.21 4.96 18.60
N ALA A 126 -40.72 5.86 17.74
CA ALA A 126 -41.55 6.70 16.85
C ALA A 126 -42.27 5.89 15.74
N ASP A 127 -41.73 4.75 15.31
CA ASP A 127 -42.40 3.87 14.33
C ASP A 127 -43.57 3.07 14.93
N ARG A 128 -43.79 3.18 16.25
CA ARG A 128 -44.84 2.47 17.00
C ARG A 128 -45.81 3.38 17.74
N GLU A 129 -45.94 4.64 17.31
CA GLU A 129 -46.85 5.63 17.90
C GLU A 129 -48.28 5.12 18.11
N GLN A 130 -48.80 4.31 17.19
CA GLN A 130 -50.13 3.70 17.27
C GLN A 130 -50.36 2.85 18.54
N LEU A 131 -49.29 2.34 19.16
CA LEU A 131 -49.32 1.46 20.33
C LEU A 131 -49.34 2.23 21.65
N TRP A 132 -48.95 3.51 21.69
CA TRP A 132 -48.78 4.23 22.96
C TRP A 132 -49.32 5.66 22.96
N ALA A 133 -49.40 6.33 21.80
CA ALA A 133 -49.75 7.75 21.68
C ALA A 133 -51.27 8.00 21.74
N ARG A 134 -51.95 7.44 22.75
CA ARG A 134 -53.36 7.73 23.08
C ARG A 134 -53.46 8.45 24.40
N ASP A 135 -54.45 9.31 24.50
CA ASP A 135 -54.68 10.14 25.68
C ASP A 135 -55.05 9.31 26.93
N TYR A 136 -54.71 9.84 28.11
CA TYR A 136 -54.92 9.16 29.39
C TYR A 136 -56.39 8.99 29.78
N PHE A 137 -57.29 9.89 29.39
CA PHE A 137 -58.66 9.91 29.90
C PHE A 137 -59.59 9.09 29.01
N ALA A 138 -59.78 9.48 27.76
CA ALA A 138 -60.69 8.81 26.84
C ALA A 138 -60.05 7.59 26.15
N GLY A 139 -58.71 7.55 26.03
CA GLY A 139 -58.01 6.58 25.17
C GLY A 139 -58.42 6.67 23.69
N ALA A 140 -59.09 7.76 23.33
CA ALA A 140 -59.72 7.97 22.03
C ALA A 140 -59.02 9.08 21.24
N LEU A 141 -58.38 10.02 21.93
CA LEU A 141 -57.60 11.10 21.35
C LEU A 141 -56.14 10.68 21.20
N ARG A 142 -55.42 11.35 20.30
CA ARG A 142 -54.03 11.08 19.94
C ARG A 142 -53.10 12.18 20.47
N LEU A 143 -51.91 11.79 20.90
CA LEU A 143 -50.89 12.68 21.48
C LEU A 143 -49.86 13.22 20.46
N GLY A 144 -50.05 12.91 19.17
CA GLY A 144 -49.08 13.24 18.09
C GLY A 144 -49.70 13.66 16.76
N MET A 145 -51.03 13.56 16.63
CA MET A 145 -51.77 13.85 15.41
C MET A 145 -53.17 14.38 15.74
N ALA A 146 -53.81 15.04 14.79
CA ALA A 146 -55.15 15.55 14.99
C ALA A 146 -56.17 14.42 15.18
N SER A 147 -56.99 14.53 16.21
CA SER A 147 -58.13 13.64 16.44
C SER A 147 -59.38 14.29 15.87
N ALA A 148 -59.93 13.72 14.80
CA ALA A 148 -61.21 14.17 14.27
C ALA A 148 -62.34 13.79 15.24
N LEU A 149 -63.24 14.73 15.52
CA LEU A 149 -64.45 14.43 16.29
C LEU A 149 -65.41 13.64 15.41
N VAL A 150 -65.41 12.31 15.56
CA VAL A 150 -66.42 11.43 14.95
C VAL A 150 -67.76 11.55 15.68
N ASN A 151 -68.86 11.37 14.96
CA ASN A 151 -70.23 11.55 15.48
C ASN A 151 -70.49 10.78 16.79
N ASP A 152 -69.89 9.60 16.96
CA ASP A 152 -70.06 8.76 18.15
C ASP A 152 -69.46 9.35 19.43
N LEU A 153 -68.51 10.30 19.31
CA LEU A 153 -67.88 10.97 20.47
C LEU A 153 -68.55 12.31 20.82
N VAL A 154 -69.45 12.81 19.97
CA VAL A 154 -70.13 14.11 20.18
C VAL A 154 -70.91 14.12 21.49
N HIS A 155 -71.57 13.01 21.82
CA HIS A 155 -72.38 12.91 23.04
C HIS A 155 -71.56 12.88 24.33
N ALA A 156 -70.29 12.49 24.28
CA ALA A 156 -69.38 12.42 25.42
C ALA A 156 -68.43 13.63 25.50
N LEU A 157 -68.57 14.59 24.59
CA LEU A 157 -67.69 15.75 24.51
C LEU A 157 -67.67 16.61 25.80
N PRO A 158 -68.81 16.88 26.47
CA PRO A 158 -68.81 17.59 27.75
C PRO A 158 -67.98 16.89 28.83
N GLU A 159 -68.14 15.58 28.97
CA GLU A 159 -67.41 14.79 29.96
C GLU A 159 -65.92 14.71 29.61
N ILE A 160 -65.58 14.51 28.33
CA ILE A 160 -64.19 14.50 27.86
C ILE A 160 -63.54 15.85 28.19
N LEU A 161 -64.07 16.98 27.71
CA LEU A 161 -63.46 18.29 27.95
C LEU A 161 -63.39 18.63 29.45
N SER A 162 -64.39 18.24 30.23
CA SER A 162 -64.35 18.41 31.69
C SER A 162 -63.22 17.60 32.34
N CYS A 163 -63.02 16.34 31.93
CA CYS A 163 -61.91 15.50 32.37
C CYS A 163 -60.54 16.01 31.90
N LEU A 164 -60.49 16.67 30.74
CA LEU A 164 -59.27 17.25 30.19
C LEU A 164 -58.90 18.59 30.84
N ALA A 165 -59.88 19.33 31.33
CA ALA A 165 -59.71 20.63 31.99
C ALA A 165 -59.41 20.52 33.50
N VAL A 166 -59.13 19.32 34.02
CA VAL A 166 -58.88 19.06 35.45
C VAL A 166 -57.63 19.76 35.99
N GLU A 167 -57.50 19.75 37.31
CA GLU A 167 -56.31 20.20 38.02
C GLU A 167 -55.09 19.37 37.62
N GLY A 168 -54.03 20.04 37.14
CA GLY A 168 -52.78 19.41 36.71
C GLY A 168 -52.92 18.51 35.47
N PRO A 169 -53.23 19.07 34.28
CA PRO A 169 -53.43 18.25 33.09
C PRO A 169 -52.14 17.54 32.66
N TRP A 170 -52.30 16.33 32.12
CA TRP A 170 -51.20 15.57 31.53
C TRP A 170 -50.68 16.17 30.21
N TYR A 171 -51.50 16.95 29.53
CA TYR A 171 -51.19 17.52 28.21
C TYR A 171 -51.94 18.82 27.97
N THR A 172 -51.43 19.64 27.05
CA THR A 172 -52.14 20.83 26.56
C THR A 172 -53.18 20.40 25.53
N VAL A 173 -54.44 20.78 25.74
CA VAL A 173 -55.53 20.42 24.83
C VAL A 173 -55.86 21.60 23.94
N VAL A 174 -55.80 21.37 22.63
CA VAL A 174 -56.03 22.38 21.61
C VAL A 174 -57.17 21.91 20.72
N ILE A 175 -58.15 22.77 20.52
CA ILE A 175 -59.26 22.51 19.61
C ILE A 175 -59.07 23.42 18.40
N THR A 176 -58.88 22.82 17.22
CA THR A 176 -58.72 23.52 15.94
C THR A 176 -60.00 23.38 15.12
N HIS A 177 -60.39 24.43 14.38
CA HIS A 177 -61.57 24.38 13.53
C HIS A 177 -61.21 24.50 12.05
N ASP A 178 -61.35 23.39 11.33
CA ASP A 178 -61.33 23.37 9.88
C ASP A 178 -62.73 23.68 9.33
N LYS A 179 -62.94 24.95 9.00
CA LYS A 179 -64.18 25.48 8.43
C LYS A 179 -64.50 24.87 7.05
N HIS A 180 -63.49 24.43 6.31
CA HIS A 180 -63.61 24.02 4.91
C HIS A 180 -63.31 22.54 4.73
N ALA A 181 -63.85 21.69 5.61
CA ALA A 181 -63.69 20.22 5.73
C ALA A 181 -63.77 19.37 4.44
N ARG A 182 -64.06 19.96 3.28
CA ARG A 182 -63.95 19.35 1.95
C ARG A 182 -62.53 19.40 1.37
N VAL A 183 -61.61 20.17 1.96
CA VAL A 183 -60.20 20.25 1.55
C VAL A 183 -59.44 19.15 2.29
N ASP A 184 -58.77 18.27 1.54
CA ASP A 184 -57.95 17.20 2.12
C ASP A 184 -56.67 17.81 2.73
N HIS A 185 -56.68 17.98 4.05
CA HIS A 185 -55.54 18.49 4.83
C HIS A 185 -54.63 17.36 5.35
N LYS A 186 -54.52 16.23 4.64
CA LYS A 186 -53.63 15.11 5.00
C LYS A 186 -52.23 15.59 5.34
N GLY A 187 -51.77 15.24 6.54
CA GLY A 187 -50.43 15.55 7.05
C GLY A 187 -50.28 16.96 7.62
N LEU A 188 -51.32 17.80 7.59
CA LEU A 188 -51.31 19.11 8.21
C LEU A 188 -51.87 19.04 9.63
N ASP A 189 -51.00 18.76 10.60
CA ASP A 189 -51.32 18.65 12.02
C ASP A 189 -50.57 19.69 12.85
N LEU A 190 -51.12 20.07 14.00
CA LEU A 190 -50.52 21.05 14.89
C LEU A 190 -49.23 20.53 15.53
N VAL A 191 -49.22 19.27 15.98
CA VAL A 191 -48.13 18.71 16.78
C VAL A 191 -46.79 18.72 16.03
N PRO A 192 -46.71 18.34 14.74
CA PRO A 192 -45.47 18.45 13.96
C PRO A 192 -44.97 19.90 13.74
N MET A 193 -45.78 20.92 14.02
CA MET A 193 -45.38 22.34 13.95
C MET A 193 -44.84 22.89 15.28
N LEU A 194 -44.92 22.11 16.35
CA LEU A 194 -44.43 22.47 17.68
C LEU A 194 -42.98 22.00 17.88
N PRO A 195 -42.23 22.60 18.82
CA PRO A 195 -40.95 22.07 19.27
C PRO A 195 -41.04 20.60 19.73
N ASP A 196 -39.95 19.85 19.59
CA ASP A 196 -39.97 18.38 19.76
C ASP A 196 -40.45 17.91 21.14
N SER A 197 -40.24 18.70 22.19
CA SER A 197 -40.71 18.37 23.54
C SER A 197 -42.24 18.31 23.67
N PHE A 198 -42.98 18.94 22.76
CA PHE A 198 -44.44 18.91 22.76
C PHE A 198 -45.00 17.58 22.27
N TYR A 199 -44.18 16.76 21.59
CA TYR A 199 -44.62 15.45 21.17
C TYR A 199 -45.02 14.61 22.39
N GLY A 200 -46.22 14.01 22.37
CA GLY A 200 -46.71 13.24 23.50
C GLY A 200 -47.34 14.08 24.62
N SER A 201 -47.26 15.42 24.59
CA SER A 201 -47.79 16.33 25.64
C SER A 201 -48.83 17.33 25.12
N VAL A 202 -49.28 17.17 23.87
CA VAL A 202 -50.33 17.97 23.25
C VAL A 202 -51.38 17.07 22.62
N VAL A 203 -52.64 17.40 22.81
CA VAL A 203 -53.78 16.78 22.13
C VAL A 203 -54.43 17.81 21.23
N GLU A 204 -54.47 17.53 19.94
CA GLU A 204 -55.26 18.31 18.97
C GLU A 204 -56.60 17.61 18.71
N ILE A 205 -57.70 18.31 18.97
CA ILE A 205 -59.05 17.91 18.57
C ILE A 205 -59.47 18.79 17.39
N ARG A 206 -59.72 18.16 16.24
CA ARG A 206 -60.11 18.88 15.02
C ARG A 206 -61.63 18.87 14.86
N ALA A 207 -62.23 20.05 15.02
CA ALA A 207 -63.59 20.33 14.61
C ALA A 207 -63.65 20.56 13.10
N GLN A 208 -64.68 20.05 12.44
CA GLN A 208 -64.87 20.14 10.99
C GLN A 208 -66.21 20.78 10.63
N GLY A 209 -66.20 21.65 9.62
CA GLY A 209 -67.41 22.18 8.99
C GLY A 209 -68.27 23.03 9.94
N SER A 210 -69.37 22.47 10.44
CA SER A 210 -70.30 23.16 11.36
C SER A 210 -70.19 22.66 12.81
N GLN A 211 -69.14 21.89 13.13
CA GLN A 211 -68.92 21.36 14.48
C GLN A 211 -68.52 22.45 15.49
N ASP A 212 -68.12 23.64 15.05
CA ASP A 212 -67.85 24.77 15.95
C ASP A 212 -69.00 25.10 16.89
N ARG A 213 -70.25 24.96 16.44
CA ARG A 213 -71.44 25.16 17.29
C ARG A 213 -71.46 24.15 18.45
N ILE A 214 -71.24 22.87 18.16
CA ILE A 214 -71.22 21.78 19.14
C ILE A 214 -70.13 22.03 20.18
N PHE A 215 -68.91 22.38 19.74
CA PHE A 215 -67.83 22.71 20.66
C PHE A 215 -68.15 23.94 21.51
N ASN A 216 -68.74 24.98 20.94
CA ASN A 216 -69.06 26.21 21.67
C ASN A 216 -70.13 26.01 22.75
N ASP A 217 -71.09 25.11 22.54
CA ASP A 217 -72.08 24.75 23.57
C ASP A 217 -71.41 24.19 24.83
N VAL A 218 -70.34 23.40 24.64
CA VAL A 218 -69.56 22.80 25.73
C VAL A 218 -68.53 23.76 26.31
N LEU A 219 -67.79 24.46 25.45
CA LEU A 219 -66.73 25.40 25.84
C LEU A 219 -67.24 26.61 26.63
N ALA A 220 -68.55 26.91 26.54
CA ALA A 220 -69.21 27.90 27.38
C ALA A 220 -68.98 27.63 28.88
N ALA A 221 -68.99 26.37 29.32
CA ALA A 221 -68.70 26.00 30.71
C ALA A 221 -67.27 26.38 31.14
N HIS A 222 -66.34 26.47 30.19
CA HIS A 222 -64.95 26.86 30.40
C HIS A 222 -64.70 28.34 30.09
N ASN A 223 -65.73 29.16 29.87
CA ASN A 223 -65.63 30.59 29.57
C ASN A 223 -64.66 30.93 28.41
N VAL A 224 -64.62 30.09 27.37
CA VAL A 224 -63.90 30.30 26.10
C VAL A 224 -64.81 29.91 24.93
N SER A 225 -64.42 30.26 23.72
CA SER A 225 -65.19 29.94 22.52
C SER A 225 -64.26 29.67 21.34
N LEU A 226 -64.57 28.65 20.54
CA LEU A 226 -63.90 28.29 19.31
C LEU A 226 -64.43 29.15 18.15
N PRO A 227 -63.64 30.10 17.61
CA PRO A 227 -64.07 30.89 16.46
C PRO A 227 -64.11 30.05 15.18
N SER A 228 -65.02 30.40 14.27
CA SER A 228 -65.17 29.69 12.99
C SER A 228 -63.91 29.83 12.12
N GLY A 229 -63.16 28.75 11.88
CA GLY A 229 -61.87 28.76 11.17
C GLY A 229 -60.65 29.09 12.02
N GLY A 230 -60.78 29.17 13.35
CA GLY A 230 -59.67 29.45 14.27
C GLY A 230 -59.36 28.28 15.21
N ALA A 231 -58.78 28.58 16.38
CA ALA A 231 -58.42 27.59 17.37
C ALA A 231 -58.59 28.12 18.80
N VAL A 232 -58.66 27.21 19.78
CA VAL A 232 -58.70 27.55 21.20
C VAL A 232 -57.91 26.52 22.01
N ILE A 233 -57.13 26.99 22.99
CA ILE A 233 -56.55 26.14 24.03
C ILE A 233 -57.59 25.98 25.13
N LEU A 234 -57.88 24.74 25.52
CA LEU A 234 -58.78 24.45 26.64
C LEU A 234 -58.12 24.93 27.94
N PRO A 235 -58.71 25.88 28.69
CA PRO A 235 -58.13 26.35 29.93
C PRO A 235 -58.12 25.27 31.00
N THR A 236 -57.04 25.21 31.79
CA THR A 236 -56.99 24.39 32.99
C THR A 236 -57.87 24.96 34.10
N ASN A 237 -58.20 24.11 35.07
CA ASN A 237 -58.80 24.52 36.33
C ASN A 237 -57.83 24.18 37.48
N PRO A 238 -57.32 25.15 38.27
CA PRO A 238 -57.45 26.59 38.07
C PRO A 238 -56.75 27.05 36.79
N ARG A 239 -57.21 28.19 36.24
CA ARG A 239 -56.59 28.81 35.07
C ARG A 239 -55.20 29.33 35.43
N LYS A 240 -54.30 29.36 34.44
CA LYS A 240 -52.99 30.00 34.59
C LYS A 240 -53.15 31.47 34.94
N GLU A 241 -52.39 31.92 35.94
CA GLU A 241 -52.40 33.31 36.36
C GLU A 241 -51.99 34.24 35.20
N GLY A 242 -52.64 35.40 35.10
CA GLY A 242 -52.33 36.39 34.05
C GLY A 242 -53.00 36.16 32.69
N TRP A 243 -53.55 34.97 32.41
CA TRP A 243 -54.21 34.67 31.13
C TRP A 243 -55.68 35.08 31.11
N ARG A 244 -56.04 35.94 30.15
CA ARG A 244 -57.41 36.36 29.87
C ARG A 244 -58.04 35.48 28.81
N ARG A 245 -59.36 35.60 28.62
CA ARG A 245 -60.11 34.80 27.64
C ARG A 245 -59.53 34.93 26.23
N GLU A 246 -59.16 36.13 25.83
CA GLU A 246 -58.55 36.44 24.54
C GLU A 246 -57.19 35.75 24.32
N ASP A 247 -56.45 35.44 25.38
CA ASP A 247 -55.14 34.81 25.27
C ASP A 247 -55.26 33.33 24.88
N TYR A 248 -56.38 32.67 25.20
CA TYR A 248 -56.60 31.26 24.84
C TYR A 248 -57.04 31.04 23.39
N VAL A 249 -57.38 32.10 22.65
CA VAL A 249 -58.12 31.98 21.38
C VAL A 249 -57.32 32.55 20.21
N VAL A 250 -57.23 31.76 19.14
CA VAL A 250 -56.71 32.20 17.84
C VAL A 250 -57.88 32.54 16.92
N TYR A 251 -58.04 33.82 16.62
CA TYR A 251 -59.03 34.29 15.65
C TYR A 251 -58.48 34.22 14.22
N PRO A 252 -59.26 33.72 13.24
CA PRO A 252 -58.85 33.73 11.85
C PRO A 252 -58.86 35.16 11.32
N ARG A 253 -57.70 35.69 10.92
CA ARG A 253 -57.52 37.05 10.37
C ARG A 253 -56.94 36.97 8.96
N GLY A 254 -57.68 36.36 8.04
CA GLY A 254 -57.18 36.05 6.69
C GLY A 254 -56.07 34.99 6.68
N GLY A 255 -55.92 34.30 5.55
CA GLY A 255 -55.01 33.16 5.39
C GLY A 255 -55.73 31.82 5.33
N ASP A 256 -54.98 30.78 4.99
CA ASP A 256 -55.42 29.39 4.97
C ASP A 256 -55.38 28.75 6.37
N PHE A 257 -55.84 27.50 6.45
CA PHE A 257 -55.85 26.72 7.69
C PHE A 257 -54.44 26.50 8.26
N GLU A 258 -53.41 26.37 7.41
CA GLU A 258 -52.01 26.25 7.84
C GLU A 258 -51.53 27.50 8.59
N SER A 259 -51.85 28.70 8.11
CA SER A 259 -51.56 29.95 8.82
C SER A 259 -52.23 30.01 10.21
N THR A 260 -53.45 29.48 10.34
CA THR A 260 -54.11 29.33 11.64
C THR A 260 -53.35 28.36 12.55
N LEU A 261 -52.89 27.21 12.03
CA LEU A 261 -52.11 26.25 12.80
C LEU A 261 -50.76 26.83 13.27
N LYS A 262 -50.04 27.58 12.43
CA LYS A 262 -48.78 28.24 12.82
C LYS A 262 -48.97 29.25 13.96
N LYS A 263 -50.05 30.06 13.89
CA LYS A 263 -50.41 30.98 14.99
C LYS A 263 -50.81 30.22 16.26
N THR A 264 -51.45 29.08 16.09
CA THR A 264 -51.84 28.19 17.20
C THR A 264 -50.61 27.56 17.84
N ALA A 265 -49.60 27.16 17.07
CA ALA A 265 -48.33 26.63 17.57
C ALA A 265 -47.61 27.66 18.45
N GLN A 266 -47.47 28.90 17.95
CA GLN A 266 -46.92 30.02 18.74
C GLN A 266 -47.72 30.30 20.01
N LEU A 267 -49.04 30.12 19.98
CA LEU A 267 -49.87 30.28 21.17
C LEU A 267 -49.62 29.17 22.19
N VAL A 268 -49.53 27.91 21.75
CA VAL A 268 -49.23 26.75 22.61
C VAL A 268 -47.86 26.89 23.26
N GLU A 269 -46.84 27.35 22.53
CA GLU A 269 -45.52 27.64 23.09
C GLU A 269 -45.56 28.66 24.22
N ARG A 270 -46.22 29.81 24.00
CA ARG A 270 -46.41 30.83 25.03
C ARG A 270 -47.19 30.27 26.23
N TYR A 271 -48.25 29.50 25.97
CA TYR A 271 -49.06 28.88 27.02
C TYR A 271 -48.23 27.93 27.89
N ALA A 272 -47.33 27.16 27.29
CA ALA A 272 -46.53 26.18 28.01
C ALA A 272 -45.39 26.80 28.85
N GLN A 273 -44.94 28.02 28.54
CA GLN A 273 -43.92 28.75 29.31
C GLN A 273 -44.44 29.22 30.68
N GLU A 274 -45.76 29.32 30.80
CA GLU A 274 -46.40 29.87 31.99
C GLU A 274 -46.46 28.83 33.11
N PRO A 275 -46.28 29.23 34.38
CA PRO A 275 -46.33 28.32 35.51
C PRO A 275 -47.64 27.51 35.50
N SER A 276 -47.51 26.18 35.39
CA SER A 276 -48.64 25.28 35.57
C SER A 276 -48.72 24.89 37.05
N HIS A 277 -49.94 24.79 37.57
CA HIS A 277 -50.17 24.15 38.86
C HIS A 277 -50.08 22.62 38.70
N PHE A 278 -49.50 21.94 39.68
CA PHE A 278 -49.50 20.47 39.72
C PHE A 278 -49.97 19.98 41.08
N ASN A 279 -50.76 18.90 41.09
CA ASN A 279 -51.27 18.24 42.29
C ASN A 279 -51.54 16.75 42.03
N GLY A 280 -52.01 16.03 43.06
CA GLY A 280 -52.41 14.63 42.96
C GLY A 280 -51.35 13.73 42.33
N LEU A 281 -51.78 12.86 41.40
CA LEU A 281 -50.96 11.85 40.73
C LEU A 281 -49.70 12.42 40.06
N MET A 282 -49.78 13.63 39.51
CA MET A 282 -48.62 14.25 38.87
C MET A 282 -47.54 14.63 39.89
N ARG A 283 -47.95 15.15 41.06
CA ARG A 283 -47.03 15.43 42.16
C ARG A 283 -46.41 14.14 42.68
N ASP A 284 -47.22 13.09 42.84
CA ASP A 284 -46.74 11.79 43.29
C ASP A 284 -45.69 11.21 42.31
N CYS A 285 -45.86 11.40 41.00
CA CYS A 285 -44.85 10.98 40.02
C CYS A 285 -43.52 11.76 40.12
N VAL A 286 -43.56 13.06 40.45
CA VAL A 286 -42.36 13.87 40.67
C VAL A 286 -41.67 13.48 41.97
N ASP A 287 -42.45 13.34 43.05
CA ASP A 287 -41.94 12.86 44.33
C ASP A 287 -41.30 11.46 44.16
N ASP A 288 -41.95 10.54 43.43
CA ASP A 288 -41.40 9.22 43.09
C ASP A 288 -40.08 9.31 42.32
N LEU A 289 -39.97 10.24 41.36
CA LEU A 289 -38.73 10.47 40.63
C LEU A 289 -37.62 10.96 41.58
N HIS A 290 -37.93 11.74 42.61
CA HIS A 290 -36.94 12.24 43.56
C HIS A 290 -36.53 11.22 44.63
N TYR A 291 -37.49 10.47 45.19
CA TYR A 291 -37.24 9.57 46.31
C TYR A 291 -36.58 8.25 45.89
N ASP A 292 -36.98 7.70 44.75
CA ASP A 292 -36.59 6.34 44.32
C ASP A 292 -35.57 6.35 43.16
N TRP A 293 -34.90 7.49 42.91
CA TRP A 293 -33.85 7.56 41.89
C TRP A 293 -32.56 6.90 42.35
N VAL A 294 -32.11 5.91 41.59
CA VAL A 294 -30.95 5.07 41.94
C VAL A 294 -29.86 5.04 40.86
N LEU A 295 -30.09 5.70 39.72
CA LEU A 295 -29.09 5.81 38.67
C LEU A 295 -28.05 6.87 39.04
N PRO A 296 -26.76 6.63 38.76
CA PRO A 296 -25.73 7.65 38.97
C PRO A 296 -26.07 8.88 38.13
N GLN A 297 -25.70 10.06 38.61
CA GLN A 297 -25.84 11.27 37.80
C GLN A 297 -25.02 11.12 36.52
N VAL A 298 -25.57 11.60 35.40
CA VAL A 298 -24.86 11.64 34.13
C VAL A 298 -23.76 12.71 34.23
N GLU A 299 -22.54 12.31 34.61
CA GLU A 299 -21.41 13.22 34.72
C GLU A 299 -20.83 13.58 33.35
N LEU A 300 -20.30 14.79 33.23
CA LEU A 300 -19.42 15.14 32.12
C LEU A 300 -18.19 14.25 32.23
N ALA A 301 -17.80 13.61 31.11
CA ALA A 301 -16.46 13.07 31.02
C ALA A 301 -15.47 14.20 31.36
N PRO A 302 -14.52 14.00 32.29
CA PRO A 302 -13.54 15.02 32.64
C PRO A 302 -12.92 15.64 31.39
N ASP A 303 -12.62 16.94 31.42
CA ASP A 303 -12.03 17.66 30.26
C ASP A 303 -10.80 16.94 29.71
N GLN A 304 -10.05 16.25 30.58
CA GLN A 304 -8.92 15.41 30.20
C GLN A 304 -9.32 14.22 29.29
N ILE A 305 -10.45 13.56 29.55
CA ILE A 305 -10.96 12.46 28.73
C ILE A 305 -11.51 12.99 27.40
N LEU A 306 -12.17 14.16 27.41
CA LEU A 306 -12.64 14.81 26.18
C LEU A 306 -11.46 15.25 25.30
N ALA A 307 -10.41 15.83 25.91
CA ALA A 307 -9.18 16.20 25.21
C ALA A 307 -8.45 14.96 24.66
N GLN A 308 -8.34 13.89 25.44
CA GLN A 308 -7.76 12.62 24.97
C GLN A 308 -8.58 12.01 23.83
N LYS A 309 -9.91 12.05 23.91
CA LYS A 309 -10.78 11.57 22.83
C LYS A 309 -10.59 12.40 21.56
N ALA A 310 -10.55 13.73 21.68
CA ALA A 310 -10.31 14.62 20.54
C ALA A 310 -8.94 14.37 19.91
N GLU A 311 -7.89 14.20 20.72
CA GLU A 311 -6.53 13.89 20.27
C GLU A 311 -6.47 12.51 19.57
N VAL A 312 -7.18 11.52 20.08
CA VAL A 312 -7.30 10.20 19.45
C VAL A 312 -8.07 10.28 18.13
N GLU A 313 -9.15 11.07 18.07
CA GLU A 313 -9.93 11.27 16.84
C GLU A 313 -9.12 12.00 15.78
N GLU A 314 -8.36 13.02 16.14
CA GLU A 314 -7.45 13.75 15.27
C GLU A 314 -6.31 12.84 14.78
N SER A 315 -5.68 12.09 15.69
CA SER A 315 -4.64 11.11 15.36
C SER A 315 -5.16 10.02 14.42
N ALA A 316 -6.38 9.53 14.66
CA ALA A 316 -7.02 8.55 13.80
C ALA A 316 -7.37 9.12 12.42
N ALA A 317 -7.80 10.38 12.34
CA ALA A 317 -8.02 11.05 11.06
C ALA A 317 -6.72 11.19 10.27
N ARG A 318 -5.61 11.60 10.94
CA ARG A 318 -4.29 11.70 10.33
C ARG A 318 -3.78 10.36 9.81
N LEU A 319 -3.87 9.30 10.61
CA LEU A 319 -3.46 7.94 10.21
C LEU A 319 -4.28 7.40 9.03
N ARG A 320 -5.59 7.70 8.98
CA ARG A 320 -6.43 7.33 7.84
C ARG A 320 -5.97 8.03 6.56
N GLN A 321 -5.66 9.32 6.64
CA GLN A 321 -5.15 10.08 5.50
C GLN A 321 -3.78 9.55 5.03
N GLU A 322 -2.86 9.28 5.94
CA GLU A 322 -1.55 8.70 5.61
C GLU A 322 -1.68 7.31 4.96
N LEU A 323 -2.63 6.49 5.42
CA LEU A 323 -2.91 5.19 4.83
C LEU A 323 -3.48 5.32 3.40
N GLU A 324 -4.38 6.27 3.17
CA GLU A 324 -4.90 6.56 1.83
C GLU A 324 -3.79 7.02 0.88
N ASP A 325 -2.91 7.91 1.33
CA ASP A 325 -1.78 8.38 0.54
C ASP A 325 -0.77 7.26 0.25
N ALA A 326 -0.47 6.41 1.23
CA ALA A 326 0.37 5.24 1.04
C ALA A 326 -0.23 4.26 0.02
N ARG A 327 -1.55 4.02 0.08
CA ARG A 327 -2.28 3.19 -0.90
C ARG A 327 -2.21 3.79 -2.31
N ARG A 328 -2.37 5.10 -2.45
CA ARG A 328 -2.23 5.80 -3.74
C ARG A 328 -0.82 5.65 -4.31
N LYS A 329 0.22 5.81 -3.49
CA LYS A 329 1.62 5.61 -3.90
C LYS A 329 1.88 4.18 -4.36
N LEU A 330 1.44 3.18 -3.59
CA LEU A 330 1.60 1.76 -3.95
C LEU A 330 0.90 1.43 -5.28
N HIS A 331 -0.31 1.97 -5.50
CA HIS A 331 -1.01 1.78 -6.77
C HIS A 331 -0.27 2.44 -7.93
N ALA A 332 0.26 3.67 -7.75
CA ALA A 332 1.05 4.35 -8.77
C ALA A 332 2.33 3.57 -9.12
N GLU A 333 3.04 3.04 -8.12
CA GLU A 333 4.22 2.19 -8.32
C GLU A 333 3.89 0.88 -9.06
N ALA A 334 2.76 0.26 -8.72
CA ALA A 334 2.30 -0.96 -9.41
C ALA A 334 2.00 -0.70 -10.90
N GLU A 335 1.34 0.41 -11.22
CA GLU A 335 1.09 0.80 -12.62
C GLU A 335 2.39 1.17 -13.35
N ALA A 336 3.31 1.90 -12.72
CA ALA A 336 4.63 2.18 -13.29
C ALA A 336 5.42 0.88 -13.57
N ARG A 337 5.34 -0.10 -12.67
CA ARG A 337 5.98 -1.42 -12.86
C ARG A 337 5.37 -2.19 -14.04
N LYS A 338 4.04 -2.19 -14.18
CA LYS A 338 3.37 -2.81 -15.34
C LYS A 338 3.82 -2.15 -16.66
N GLU A 339 3.94 -0.83 -16.68
CA GLU A 339 4.35 -0.12 -17.89
C GLU A 339 5.83 -0.35 -18.24
N ALA A 340 6.69 -0.42 -17.22
CA ALA A 340 8.09 -0.83 -17.39
C ALA A 340 8.19 -2.27 -17.93
N GLU A 341 7.35 -3.19 -17.48
CA GLU A 341 7.33 -4.57 -17.96
C GLU A 341 6.87 -4.68 -19.42
N LYS A 342 5.85 -3.91 -19.83
CA LYS A 342 5.45 -3.80 -21.25
C LYS A 342 6.59 -3.24 -22.09
N SER A 343 7.22 -2.15 -21.64
CA SER A 343 8.35 -1.52 -22.33
C SER A 343 9.54 -2.49 -22.46
N ALA A 344 9.85 -3.23 -21.41
CA ALA A 344 10.90 -4.26 -21.42
C ALA A 344 10.57 -5.40 -22.39
N THR A 345 9.30 -5.77 -22.53
CA THR A 345 8.84 -6.77 -23.50
C THR A 345 9.01 -6.26 -24.94
N VAL A 346 8.64 -5.00 -25.21
CA VAL A 346 8.85 -4.36 -26.52
C VAL A 346 10.34 -4.30 -26.87
N LEU A 347 11.19 -3.92 -25.92
CA LEU A 347 12.64 -3.90 -26.09
C LEU A 347 13.20 -5.30 -26.36
N ARG A 348 12.79 -6.32 -25.60
CA ARG A 348 13.19 -7.72 -25.83
C ARG A 348 12.83 -8.19 -27.25
N ASN A 349 11.61 -7.90 -27.70
CA ASN A 349 11.18 -8.25 -29.05
C ASN A 349 11.98 -7.50 -30.13
N SER A 350 12.31 -6.23 -29.88
CA SER A 350 13.12 -5.41 -30.78
C SER A 350 14.55 -5.93 -30.89
N VAL A 351 15.17 -6.30 -29.76
CA VAL A 351 16.50 -6.95 -29.72
C VAL A 351 16.49 -8.26 -30.49
N ALA A 352 15.51 -9.14 -30.22
CA ALA A 352 15.40 -10.41 -30.93
C ALA A 352 15.20 -10.24 -32.44
N ARG A 353 14.51 -9.17 -32.88
CA ARG A 353 14.38 -8.82 -34.29
C ARG A 353 15.71 -8.36 -34.89
N LEU A 354 16.39 -7.43 -34.24
CA LEU A 354 17.69 -6.92 -34.68
C LEU A 354 18.76 -8.03 -34.74
N GLU A 355 18.76 -8.95 -33.78
CA GLU A 355 19.65 -10.12 -33.79
C GLU A 355 19.40 -11.07 -34.98
N ARG A 356 18.14 -11.14 -35.45
CA ARG A 356 17.79 -11.92 -36.64
C ARG A 356 18.24 -11.19 -37.90
N GLU A 357 17.91 -9.90 -38.01
CA GLU A 357 18.33 -9.04 -39.12
C GLU A 357 19.87 -9.03 -39.27
N MET A 358 20.61 -8.99 -38.16
CA MET A 358 22.08 -9.02 -38.18
C MET A 358 22.64 -10.38 -38.62
N ARG A 359 21.98 -11.50 -38.26
CA ARG A 359 22.35 -12.84 -38.74
C ARG A 359 22.06 -13.05 -40.22
N GLU A 360 20.99 -12.45 -40.72
CA GLU A 360 20.56 -12.53 -42.11
C GLU A 360 21.23 -11.43 -42.98
N HIS A 361 22.04 -10.55 -42.39
CA HIS A 361 22.69 -9.46 -43.10
C HIS A 361 23.81 -9.98 -44.02
N PRO A 362 23.90 -9.53 -45.29
CA PRO A 362 24.93 -9.96 -46.24
C PRO A 362 26.38 -9.65 -45.81
N LEU A 363 26.56 -8.89 -44.72
CA LEU A 363 27.88 -8.66 -44.12
C LEU A 363 28.38 -9.89 -43.35
N ALA A 364 27.49 -10.72 -42.81
CA ALA A 364 27.86 -11.96 -42.14
C ALA A 364 28.43 -12.98 -43.13
N ASP A 365 27.84 -13.08 -44.33
CA ASP A 365 28.38 -13.90 -45.42
C ASP A 365 29.67 -13.32 -46.00
N GLN A 366 29.78 -11.99 -46.11
CA GLN A 366 31.04 -11.34 -46.50
C GLN A 366 32.16 -11.56 -45.47
N ALA A 367 31.84 -11.58 -44.17
CA ALA A 367 32.80 -11.87 -43.10
C ALA A 367 33.27 -13.33 -43.18
N ARG A 368 32.36 -14.29 -43.36
CA ARG A 368 32.72 -15.71 -43.54
C ARG A 368 33.58 -15.92 -44.79
N ALA A 369 33.22 -15.30 -45.91
CA ALA A 369 34.02 -15.33 -47.13
C ALA A 369 35.38 -14.62 -46.98
N ALA A 370 35.49 -13.61 -46.10
CA ALA A 370 36.76 -12.98 -45.79
C ALA A 370 37.65 -13.88 -44.92
N GLU A 371 37.09 -14.60 -43.95
CA GLU A 371 37.79 -15.58 -43.12
C GLU A 371 38.31 -16.77 -43.94
N GLU A 372 37.50 -17.30 -44.86
CA GLU A 372 37.91 -18.35 -45.78
C GLU A 372 39.08 -17.89 -46.67
N ARG A 373 39.01 -16.67 -47.23
CA ARG A 373 40.12 -16.09 -48.00
C ARG A 373 41.37 -15.87 -47.17
N LEU A 374 41.25 -15.47 -45.91
CA LEU A 374 42.39 -15.35 -44.99
C LEU A 374 43.04 -16.71 -44.73
N ALA A 375 42.24 -17.77 -44.57
CA ALA A 375 42.76 -19.13 -44.39
C ALA A 375 43.51 -19.63 -45.63
N GLU A 376 42.97 -19.40 -46.83
CA GLU A 376 43.62 -19.74 -48.10
C GLU A 376 44.94 -18.99 -48.30
N ILE A 377 44.95 -17.66 -48.08
CA ILE A 377 46.16 -16.85 -48.18
C ILE A 377 47.21 -17.33 -47.17
N SER A 378 46.80 -17.67 -45.95
CA SER A 378 47.70 -18.20 -44.93
C SER A 378 48.30 -19.54 -45.35
N ALA A 379 47.52 -20.44 -45.95
CA ALA A 379 48.01 -21.73 -46.44
C ALA A 379 49.05 -21.56 -47.57
N HIS A 380 48.75 -20.71 -48.56
CA HIS A 380 49.70 -20.39 -49.64
C HIS A 380 50.98 -19.72 -49.13
N TRP A 381 50.87 -18.85 -48.12
CA TRP A 381 52.04 -18.24 -47.50
C TRP A 381 52.92 -19.29 -46.79
N GLU A 382 52.31 -20.27 -46.11
CA GLU A 382 53.05 -21.39 -45.50
C GLU A 382 53.78 -22.25 -46.55
N GLU A 383 53.13 -22.55 -47.68
CA GLU A 383 53.76 -23.27 -48.80
C GLU A 383 54.95 -22.50 -49.38
N GLY A 384 54.79 -21.18 -49.59
CA GLY A 384 55.88 -20.33 -50.08
C GLY A 384 57.07 -20.27 -49.12
N GLN A 385 56.82 -20.27 -47.82
CA GLN A 385 57.88 -20.32 -46.80
C GLN A 385 58.64 -21.65 -46.83
N LEU A 386 57.95 -22.77 -47.01
CA LEU A 386 58.60 -24.08 -47.17
C LEU A 386 59.55 -24.11 -48.39
N LEU A 387 59.13 -23.53 -49.52
CA LEU A 387 59.96 -23.46 -50.72
C LEU A 387 61.19 -22.56 -50.50
N LEU A 388 61.01 -21.42 -49.85
CA LEU A 388 62.12 -20.50 -49.54
C LEU A 388 63.15 -21.15 -48.62
N ASP A 389 62.69 -21.91 -47.62
CA ASP A 389 63.57 -22.67 -46.73
C ASP A 389 64.36 -23.72 -47.51
N ASP A 390 63.72 -24.49 -48.38
CA ASP A 390 64.39 -25.51 -49.19
C ASP A 390 65.46 -24.89 -50.12
N GLN A 391 65.12 -23.80 -50.81
CA GLN A 391 66.07 -23.06 -51.65
C GLN A 391 67.24 -22.49 -50.83
N THR A 392 66.99 -22.02 -49.60
CA THR A 392 68.04 -21.50 -48.72
C THR A 392 69.00 -22.61 -48.30
N SER A 393 68.48 -23.79 -47.92
CA SER A 393 69.30 -24.96 -47.59
C SER A 393 70.10 -25.43 -48.81
N GLN A 394 69.52 -25.42 -50.02
CA GLN A 394 70.23 -25.74 -51.26
C GLN A 394 71.37 -24.73 -51.54
N ILE A 395 71.15 -23.42 -51.37
CA ILE A 395 72.19 -22.39 -51.54
C ILE A 395 73.30 -22.58 -50.51
N ALA A 396 72.97 -22.80 -49.24
CA ALA A 396 73.95 -23.05 -48.19
C ALA A 396 74.80 -24.29 -48.49
N TRP A 397 74.17 -25.36 -48.95
CA TRP A 397 74.86 -26.58 -49.38
C TRP A 397 75.81 -26.31 -50.58
N LEU A 398 75.34 -25.62 -51.62
CA LEU A 398 76.17 -25.24 -52.78
C LEU A 398 77.38 -24.39 -52.37
N ARG A 399 77.20 -23.45 -51.44
CA ARG A 399 78.29 -22.62 -50.89
C ARG A 399 79.29 -23.45 -50.10
N ARG A 400 78.83 -24.39 -49.27
CA ARG A 400 79.68 -25.33 -48.52
C ARG A 400 80.54 -26.16 -49.47
N GLN A 401 80.00 -26.60 -50.61
CA GLN A 401 80.77 -27.33 -51.62
C GLN A 401 81.82 -26.46 -52.32
N LEU A 402 81.46 -25.23 -52.72
CA LEU A 402 82.39 -24.26 -53.31
C LEU A 402 83.56 -23.93 -52.39
N ALA A 403 83.34 -23.87 -51.07
CA ALA A 403 84.37 -23.57 -50.08
C ALA A 403 85.37 -24.72 -49.85
N GLN A 404 85.02 -25.97 -50.21
CA GLN A 404 85.82 -27.16 -49.90
C GLN A 404 86.76 -27.63 -51.04
N VAL A 405 86.79 -26.94 -52.19
CA VAL A 405 87.59 -27.41 -53.34
C VAL A 405 88.44 -26.32 -54.00
N PRO A 406 89.79 -26.39 -53.92
CA PRO A 406 90.66 -25.73 -54.89
C PRO A 406 90.74 -26.58 -56.17
N GLY A 407 90.08 -26.14 -57.26
CA GLY A 407 90.40 -26.59 -58.63
C GLY A 407 89.76 -27.87 -59.19
N ARG A 408 88.46 -28.14 -58.98
CA ARG A 408 87.73 -29.22 -59.73
C ARG A 408 86.90 -28.71 -60.91
N THR A 409 86.73 -29.60 -61.90
CA THR A 409 85.88 -29.51 -63.10
C THR A 409 84.52 -30.22 -62.91
N TYR A 410 83.50 -29.76 -63.64
CA TYR A 410 82.05 -29.88 -63.38
C TYR A 410 81.35 -31.27 -63.53
N ASP A 411 82.04 -32.38 -63.83
CA ASP A 411 81.39 -33.61 -64.32
C ASP A 411 81.32 -34.82 -63.34
N GLU A 412 81.46 -34.62 -62.02
CA GLU A 412 81.23 -35.71 -61.04
C GLU A 412 79.83 -35.63 -60.40
N PRO A 413 79.12 -36.78 -60.21
CA PRO A 413 77.81 -36.79 -59.58
C PRO A 413 77.89 -36.37 -58.11
N VAL A 414 76.94 -35.53 -57.74
CA VAL A 414 76.79 -34.94 -56.41
C VAL A 414 76.48 -36.03 -55.36
N PRO A 415 77.29 -36.18 -54.29
CA PRO A 415 76.91 -37.00 -53.15
C PRO A 415 75.78 -36.35 -52.35
N GLU A 416 74.82 -37.16 -51.89
CA GLU A 416 73.70 -36.69 -51.06
C GLU A 416 74.19 -36.06 -49.74
N PRO A 417 73.49 -35.05 -49.20
CA PRO A 417 73.80 -34.49 -47.90
C PRO A 417 73.82 -35.60 -46.84
N ALA A 418 74.78 -35.56 -45.91
CA ALA A 418 74.74 -36.44 -44.75
C ALA A 418 73.39 -36.28 -44.04
N ALA A 419 72.73 -37.39 -43.71
CA ALA A 419 71.46 -37.36 -43.01
C ALA A 419 71.64 -36.64 -41.67
N GLY A 420 70.88 -35.58 -41.45
CA GLY A 420 70.79 -34.93 -40.14
C GLY A 420 70.12 -35.84 -39.10
N PRO A 421 69.99 -35.39 -37.85
CA PRO A 421 69.33 -36.17 -36.80
C PRO A 421 67.87 -36.50 -37.15
N GLU A 422 67.44 -37.73 -36.89
CA GLU A 422 66.07 -38.20 -37.11
C GLU A 422 65.16 -37.98 -35.89
N SER A 423 65.76 -37.72 -34.72
CA SER A 423 65.06 -37.41 -33.47
C SER A 423 65.69 -36.24 -32.71
N TRP A 424 64.93 -35.65 -31.77
CA TRP A 424 65.46 -34.61 -30.88
C TRP A 424 66.58 -35.12 -29.97
N ASP A 425 66.60 -36.41 -29.64
CA ASP A 425 67.64 -37.02 -28.81
C ASP A 425 68.94 -37.15 -29.60
N GLU A 426 68.86 -37.63 -30.86
CA GLU A 426 69.98 -37.64 -31.80
C GLU A 426 70.52 -36.23 -32.09
N LEU A 427 69.64 -35.22 -32.18
CA LEU A 427 70.08 -33.84 -32.38
C LEU A 427 70.99 -33.37 -31.24
N VAL A 428 70.67 -33.70 -29.98
CA VAL A 428 71.50 -33.33 -28.83
C VAL A 428 72.82 -34.10 -28.85
N GLU A 429 72.77 -35.41 -29.09
CA GLU A 429 73.96 -36.27 -29.17
C GLU A 429 74.91 -35.84 -30.30
N PHE A 430 74.39 -35.67 -31.51
CA PHE A 430 75.19 -35.25 -32.67
C PHE A 430 75.75 -33.84 -32.52
N THR A 431 75.04 -32.93 -31.85
CA THR A 431 75.58 -31.60 -31.58
C THR A 431 76.78 -31.68 -30.65
N GLU A 432 76.70 -32.51 -29.60
CA GLU A 432 77.79 -32.67 -28.64
C GLU A 432 79.05 -33.29 -29.29
N GLU A 433 78.85 -34.27 -30.18
CA GLU A 433 79.90 -34.99 -30.89
C GLU A 433 80.51 -34.19 -32.05
N LEU A 434 79.69 -33.54 -32.87
CA LEU A 434 80.11 -32.96 -34.16
C LEU A 434 80.36 -31.44 -34.12
N MET A 435 79.83 -30.70 -33.14
CA MET A 435 79.92 -29.24 -33.08
C MET A 435 80.75 -28.76 -31.87
N PRO A 436 82.08 -28.66 -32.01
CA PRO A 436 82.96 -28.34 -30.88
C PRO A 436 82.77 -26.92 -30.32
N HIS A 437 82.18 -25.98 -31.07
CA HIS A 437 81.99 -24.60 -30.63
C HIS A 437 80.56 -24.31 -30.13
N VAL A 438 79.63 -25.28 -30.21
CA VAL A 438 78.24 -25.15 -29.76
C VAL A 438 77.95 -26.13 -28.61
N ARG A 439 77.29 -25.65 -27.55
CA ARG A 439 76.87 -26.48 -26.41
C ARG A 439 75.39 -26.32 -26.11
N ILE A 440 74.68 -27.44 -26.05
CA ILE A 440 73.27 -27.48 -25.66
C ILE A 440 73.19 -27.79 -24.16
N GLY A 441 72.46 -26.95 -23.41
CA GLY A 441 72.16 -27.17 -22.00
C GLY A 441 71.04 -28.20 -21.80
N ASP A 442 70.47 -28.28 -20.58
CA ASP A 442 69.33 -29.16 -20.33
C ASP A 442 68.05 -28.63 -20.99
N VAL A 443 67.74 -29.20 -22.16
CA VAL A 443 66.54 -28.92 -22.96
C VAL A 443 65.50 -30.05 -22.88
N SER A 444 65.73 -31.07 -22.04
CA SER A 444 64.93 -32.30 -22.01
C SER A 444 63.44 -32.04 -21.72
N LYS A 445 63.15 -31.15 -20.77
CA LYS A 445 61.78 -30.80 -20.36
C LYS A 445 61.01 -30.03 -21.45
N PRO A 446 61.50 -28.89 -21.98
CA PRO A 446 60.77 -28.15 -23.01
C PRO A 446 60.62 -28.89 -24.34
N LEU A 447 61.58 -29.77 -24.69
CA LEU A 447 61.47 -30.60 -25.90
C LEU A 447 60.27 -31.56 -25.86
N ARG A 448 59.85 -32.04 -24.68
CA ARG A 448 58.67 -32.93 -24.57
C ARG A 448 57.40 -32.32 -25.12
N GLU A 449 57.27 -31.00 -25.05
CA GLU A 449 56.09 -30.27 -25.53
C GLU A 449 56.04 -30.14 -27.07
N LEU A 450 57.15 -30.41 -27.75
CA LEU A 450 57.23 -30.41 -29.21
C LEU A 450 57.00 -31.80 -29.83
N ARG A 451 57.14 -32.86 -29.04
CA ARG A 451 57.04 -34.25 -29.51
C ARG A 451 55.61 -34.60 -29.91
N GLY A 452 55.46 -35.35 -31.00
CA GLY A 452 54.18 -35.79 -31.56
C GLY A 452 53.44 -34.72 -32.37
N HIS A 453 53.97 -33.50 -32.50
CA HIS A 453 53.33 -32.47 -33.28
C HIS A 453 53.48 -32.73 -34.79
N LYS A 454 52.45 -32.43 -35.60
CA LYS A 454 52.47 -32.66 -37.06
C LYS A 454 53.64 -32.01 -37.81
N LYS A 455 54.23 -30.94 -37.24
CA LYS A 455 55.38 -30.19 -37.78
C LYS A 455 56.73 -30.54 -37.12
N GLU A 456 56.78 -31.56 -36.26
CA GLU A 456 57.97 -31.93 -35.47
C GLU A 456 59.22 -32.16 -36.33
N LYS A 457 59.12 -32.98 -37.39
CA LYS A 457 60.25 -33.24 -38.31
C LYS A 457 60.80 -31.99 -38.97
N GLN A 458 59.91 -31.05 -39.32
CA GLN A 458 60.31 -29.77 -39.90
C GLN A 458 61.06 -28.91 -38.88
N TRP A 459 60.57 -28.87 -37.64
CA TRP A 459 61.21 -28.13 -36.55
C TRP A 459 62.57 -28.71 -36.17
N LEU A 460 62.69 -30.05 -36.19
CA LEU A 460 63.94 -30.76 -35.96
C LEU A 460 65.00 -30.34 -37.00
N ARG A 461 64.66 -30.44 -38.30
CA ARG A 461 65.54 -30.03 -39.40
C ARG A 461 65.97 -28.56 -39.27
N LYS A 462 65.03 -27.64 -39.03
CA LYS A 462 65.34 -26.21 -38.88
C LYS A 462 66.25 -25.92 -37.68
N THR A 463 66.07 -26.66 -36.59
CA THR A 463 66.91 -26.52 -35.40
C THR A 463 68.32 -27.00 -35.72
N TRP A 464 68.47 -28.15 -36.38
CA TRP A 464 69.76 -28.67 -36.83
C TRP A 464 70.50 -27.70 -37.75
N GLU A 465 69.85 -27.21 -38.81
CA GLU A 465 70.42 -26.23 -39.74
C GLU A 465 70.87 -24.94 -39.01
N SER A 466 70.11 -24.51 -38.01
CA SER A 466 70.47 -23.35 -37.18
C SER A 466 71.71 -23.61 -36.33
N LEU A 467 71.85 -24.82 -35.77
CA LEU A 467 73.04 -25.22 -35.00
C LEU A 467 74.28 -25.30 -35.88
N GLU A 468 74.17 -25.89 -37.07
CA GLU A 468 75.27 -25.92 -38.05
C GLU A 468 75.73 -24.51 -38.44
N ALA A 469 74.79 -23.58 -38.63
CA ALA A 469 75.11 -22.19 -38.94
C ALA A 469 75.80 -21.47 -37.76
N LEU A 470 75.38 -21.75 -36.52
CA LEU A 470 76.04 -21.24 -35.30
C LEU A 470 77.47 -21.78 -35.15
N GLU A 471 77.69 -23.06 -35.40
CA GLU A 471 79.01 -23.69 -35.38
C GLU A 471 79.94 -23.04 -36.41
N ALA A 472 79.48 -22.91 -37.66
CA ALA A 472 80.23 -22.25 -38.72
C ALA A 472 80.51 -20.77 -38.43
N TYR A 473 79.57 -20.07 -37.81
CA TYR A 473 79.77 -18.71 -37.33
C TYR A 473 80.85 -18.62 -36.25
N ALA A 474 80.80 -19.49 -35.24
CA ALA A 474 81.78 -19.50 -34.16
C ALA A 474 83.20 -19.76 -34.72
N GLU A 475 83.33 -20.70 -35.65
CA GLU A 475 84.60 -21.00 -36.32
C GLU A 475 85.09 -19.80 -37.15
N ALA A 476 84.21 -19.18 -37.96
CA ALA A 476 84.54 -18.02 -38.77
C ALA A 476 84.95 -16.82 -37.91
N LYS A 477 84.22 -16.55 -36.83
CA LYS A 477 84.52 -15.48 -35.87
C LYS A 477 85.86 -15.69 -35.18
N LYS A 478 86.18 -16.94 -34.81
CA LYS A 478 87.49 -17.30 -34.25
C LYS A 478 88.64 -17.05 -35.24
N LYS A 479 88.43 -17.31 -36.53
CA LYS A 479 89.46 -17.08 -37.58
C LYS A 479 89.62 -15.60 -37.94
N LEU A 480 88.51 -14.86 -38.04
CA LEU A 480 88.50 -13.48 -38.54
C LEU A 480 88.59 -12.40 -37.46
N GLY A 481 88.28 -12.76 -36.20
CA GLY A 481 88.24 -11.85 -35.08
C GLY A 481 86.87 -11.15 -34.91
N ALA A 482 86.62 -10.70 -33.68
CA ALA A 482 85.35 -10.07 -33.30
C ALA A 482 85.12 -8.70 -33.95
N ASP A 483 86.17 -8.01 -34.40
CA ASP A 483 86.04 -6.72 -35.10
C ASP A 483 85.40 -6.87 -36.49
N VAL A 484 85.65 -8.01 -37.16
CA VAL A 484 85.13 -8.32 -38.50
C VAL A 484 83.77 -9.00 -38.43
N LEU A 485 83.61 -9.95 -37.49
CA LEU A 485 82.37 -10.67 -37.24
C LEU A 485 81.92 -10.50 -35.78
N PRO A 486 81.33 -9.33 -35.43
CA PRO A 486 80.95 -9.05 -34.05
C PRO A 486 79.78 -9.91 -33.55
N HIS A 487 78.76 -10.14 -34.40
CA HIS A 487 77.51 -10.83 -34.03
C HIS A 487 76.99 -11.71 -35.16
N PHE A 488 76.11 -12.68 -34.84
CA PHE A 488 75.57 -13.64 -35.80
C PHE A 488 74.79 -12.97 -36.95
N THR A 489 74.12 -11.85 -36.72
CA THR A 489 73.47 -11.07 -37.79
C THR A 489 74.47 -10.64 -38.87
N GLN A 490 75.69 -10.26 -38.49
CA GLN A 490 76.72 -9.89 -39.45
C GLN A 490 77.16 -11.10 -40.28
N TYR A 491 77.28 -12.27 -39.64
CA TYR A 491 77.58 -13.53 -40.32
C TYR A 491 76.49 -13.92 -41.34
N LEU A 492 75.21 -13.76 -41.01
CA LEU A 492 74.12 -14.02 -41.95
C LEU A 492 74.11 -13.05 -43.15
N ASN A 493 74.73 -11.88 -43.03
CA ASN A 493 74.92 -10.91 -44.10
C ASN A 493 76.23 -11.10 -44.86
N TRP A 494 77.12 -11.97 -44.37
CA TRP A 494 78.45 -12.14 -44.92
C TRP A 494 78.39 -12.97 -46.21
N PRO A 495 78.76 -12.41 -47.38
CA PRO A 495 78.63 -13.10 -48.66
C PRO A 495 79.38 -14.44 -48.71
N GLU A 496 80.53 -14.51 -48.03
CA GLU A 496 81.41 -15.67 -47.97
C GLU A 496 81.04 -16.68 -46.87
N ALA A 497 79.93 -16.46 -46.15
CA ALA A 497 79.47 -17.38 -45.10
C ALA A 497 79.22 -18.79 -45.68
N PRO A 498 79.90 -19.84 -45.17
CA PRO A 498 79.85 -21.18 -45.75
C PRO A 498 78.55 -21.93 -45.44
N VAL A 499 77.89 -21.60 -44.32
CA VAL A 499 76.61 -22.19 -43.89
C VAL A 499 75.67 -21.07 -43.53
N LEU A 500 74.49 -21.04 -44.13
CA LEU A 500 73.47 -20.03 -43.92
C LEU A 500 72.14 -20.65 -43.52
N VAL A 501 71.39 -19.89 -42.74
CA VAL A 501 69.96 -20.08 -42.52
C VAL A 501 69.22 -18.80 -42.93
N SER A 502 67.91 -18.91 -43.16
CA SER A 502 67.08 -17.74 -43.46
C SER A 502 67.21 -16.68 -42.37
N LYS A 503 67.46 -15.42 -42.76
CA LYS A 503 67.53 -14.28 -41.83
C LYS A 503 66.24 -14.10 -41.04
N GLN A 504 65.12 -14.57 -41.57
CA GLN A 504 63.83 -14.52 -40.88
C GLN A 504 63.76 -15.49 -39.70
N LEU A 505 64.62 -16.52 -39.65
CA LEU A 505 64.67 -17.44 -38.53
C LEU A 505 65.34 -16.80 -37.32
N TYR A 506 66.39 -16.00 -37.48
CA TYR A 506 67.11 -15.42 -36.35
C TYR A 506 66.55 -14.06 -35.92
N CYS A 507 66.26 -13.91 -34.62
CA CYS A 507 65.96 -12.64 -33.99
C CYS A 507 67.14 -12.24 -33.09
N ALA A 508 67.84 -11.17 -33.48
CA ALA A 508 68.78 -10.50 -32.59
C ALA A 508 68.04 -9.99 -31.34
N SER A 509 68.72 -9.90 -30.19
CA SER A 509 68.07 -9.54 -28.94
C SER A 509 67.40 -8.16 -29.04
N ASP A 510 66.08 -8.12 -28.91
CA ASP A 510 65.28 -6.88 -28.85
C ASP A 510 65.43 -6.11 -27.51
N LEU A 511 66.38 -6.49 -26.64
CA LEU A 511 66.44 -6.04 -25.24
C LEU A 511 67.74 -5.28 -24.92
N ARG A 512 67.95 -4.19 -25.66
CA ARG A 512 68.73 -3.01 -25.23
C ARG A 512 67.82 -1.78 -25.06
N SER A 513 66.67 -1.96 -24.43
CA SER A 513 65.89 -0.85 -23.83
C SER A 513 64.72 -1.40 -23.00
N ASP A 514 64.87 -1.26 -21.69
CA ASP A 514 63.88 -0.71 -20.77
C ASP A 514 62.67 -1.59 -20.35
N GLY A 515 62.83 -2.17 -19.16
CA GLY A 515 62.06 -1.64 -18.03
C GLY A 515 60.71 -2.25 -17.67
N SER A 516 60.20 -3.32 -18.32
CA SER A 516 58.91 -3.87 -17.85
C SER A 516 58.80 -5.39 -17.90
N ASP A 517 58.99 -5.96 -16.71
CA ASP A 517 58.54 -7.25 -16.18
C ASP A 517 59.67 -8.25 -15.89
N SER A 518 60.08 -8.30 -14.61
CA SER A 518 61.05 -9.28 -14.10
C SER A 518 60.65 -10.71 -14.43
N LYS A 519 59.35 -11.00 -14.62
CA LYS A 519 58.85 -12.33 -14.93
C LYS A 519 59.23 -12.80 -16.34
N VAL A 520 59.08 -11.94 -17.35
CA VAL A 520 59.43 -12.26 -18.76
C VAL A 520 60.95 -12.40 -18.93
N ARG A 521 61.73 -11.61 -18.19
CA ARG A 521 63.19 -11.75 -18.18
C ARG A 521 63.64 -13.05 -17.50
N LYS A 522 62.99 -13.43 -16.39
CA LYS A 522 63.30 -14.67 -15.65
C LYS A 522 63.11 -15.94 -16.47
N THR A 523 62.15 -15.99 -17.39
CA THR A 523 61.93 -17.18 -18.24
C THR A 523 63.04 -17.42 -19.26
N ARG A 524 63.93 -16.45 -19.47
CA ARG A 524 65.06 -16.51 -20.41
C ARG A 524 66.42 -16.56 -19.71
N LEU A 525 66.43 -16.87 -18.41
CA LEU A 525 67.64 -17.18 -17.66
C LEU A 525 67.88 -18.68 -17.75
N PHE A 526 69.01 -19.07 -18.33
CA PHE A 526 69.40 -20.47 -18.48
C PHE A 526 70.79 -20.69 -17.88
N HIS A 527 71.03 -21.89 -17.37
CA HIS A 527 72.31 -22.23 -16.76
C HIS A 527 73.38 -22.42 -17.83
N VAL A 528 74.52 -21.74 -17.66
CA VAL A 528 75.75 -21.92 -18.43
C VAL A 528 76.84 -22.43 -17.48
N PRO A 529 77.48 -23.59 -17.76
CA PRO A 529 78.57 -24.10 -16.95
C PRO A 529 79.69 -23.06 -16.76
N GLY A 530 80.10 -22.85 -15.51
CA GLY A 530 81.12 -21.85 -15.15
C GLY A 530 80.64 -20.39 -15.08
N GLN A 531 79.43 -20.06 -15.57
CA GLN A 531 78.88 -18.69 -15.55
C GLN A 531 77.59 -18.53 -14.74
N GLY A 532 76.93 -19.63 -14.38
CA GLY A 532 75.69 -19.59 -13.60
C GLY A 532 74.49 -19.28 -14.49
N GLN A 533 73.57 -18.43 -14.06
CA GLN A 533 72.33 -18.11 -14.81
C GLN A 533 72.57 -16.94 -15.76
N VAL A 534 72.52 -17.20 -17.07
CA VAL A 534 72.76 -16.21 -18.13
C VAL A 534 71.47 -15.90 -18.88
N PHE A 535 71.26 -14.61 -19.17
CA PHE A 535 70.12 -14.16 -19.94
C PHE A 535 70.33 -14.39 -21.44
N MET A 536 69.46 -15.18 -22.07
CA MET A 536 69.53 -15.52 -23.49
C MET A 536 68.38 -14.86 -24.26
N GLY A 537 68.59 -13.61 -24.68
CA GLY A 537 67.60 -12.81 -25.41
C GLY A 537 67.54 -13.09 -26.91
N GLU A 538 68.65 -13.55 -27.49
CA GLU A 538 68.75 -13.94 -28.89
C GLU A 538 68.08 -15.30 -29.09
N HIS A 539 67.37 -15.46 -30.21
CA HIS A 539 66.67 -16.71 -30.46
C HIS A 539 66.37 -16.96 -31.94
N PHE A 540 66.15 -18.24 -32.27
CA PHE A 540 65.66 -18.68 -33.56
C PHE A 540 64.17 -18.98 -33.51
N ARG A 541 63.45 -18.60 -34.56
CA ARG A 541 62.04 -18.85 -34.83
C ARG A 541 61.88 -20.17 -35.57
N ILE A 542 61.94 -21.28 -34.85
CA ILE A 542 61.84 -22.63 -35.42
C ILE A 542 60.42 -22.90 -35.96
N GLY A 543 59.39 -22.44 -35.24
CA GLY A 543 57.99 -22.50 -35.67
C GLY A 543 57.40 -21.15 -36.08
N GLY A 544 56.19 -21.21 -36.68
CA GLY A 544 55.42 -20.03 -37.08
C GLY A 544 54.84 -19.22 -35.91
N VAL A 545 53.78 -18.46 -36.17
CA VAL A 545 53.11 -17.61 -35.16
C VAL A 545 52.05 -18.37 -34.34
N VAL A 546 51.68 -19.58 -34.77
CA VAL A 546 50.67 -20.41 -34.11
C VAL A 546 51.32 -21.28 -33.03
N PRO A 547 50.78 -21.32 -31.79
CA PRO A 547 51.25 -22.20 -30.73
C PRO A 547 51.36 -23.67 -31.20
N PRO A 548 52.42 -24.42 -30.81
CA PRO A 548 53.40 -24.07 -29.78
C PRO A 548 54.50 -23.10 -30.24
N ALA A 549 54.55 -22.70 -31.52
CA ALA A 549 55.47 -21.69 -32.07
C ALA A 549 56.95 -21.82 -31.58
N PRO A 550 57.60 -22.99 -31.74
CA PRO A 550 58.88 -23.27 -31.10
C PRO A 550 59.99 -22.23 -31.36
N ARG A 551 60.83 -22.05 -30.35
CA ARG A 551 61.97 -21.13 -30.29
C ARG A 551 63.22 -21.84 -29.75
N MET A 552 64.39 -21.47 -30.28
CA MET A 552 65.69 -21.87 -29.73
C MET A 552 66.43 -20.64 -29.20
N HIS A 553 66.67 -20.54 -27.89
CA HIS A 553 67.37 -19.41 -27.27
C HIS A 553 68.86 -19.68 -27.16
N VAL A 554 69.66 -18.67 -27.54
CA VAL A 554 71.11 -18.79 -27.63
C VAL A 554 71.84 -17.65 -26.93
N HIS A 555 73.07 -17.93 -26.53
CA HIS A 555 74.03 -16.98 -25.98
C HIS A 555 75.37 -17.13 -26.67
N ASP A 556 75.78 -16.10 -27.41
CA ASP A 556 77.11 -16.01 -28.01
C ASP A 556 78.14 -15.58 -26.95
N ASP A 557 78.91 -16.54 -26.44
CA ASP A 557 80.04 -16.34 -25.53
C ASP A 557 81.38 -16.62 -26.22
N THR A 558 81.44 -16.53 -27.54
CA THR A 558 82.67 -16.80 -28.33
C THR A 558 83.80 -15.83 -28.03
N ALA A 559 83.48 -14.62 -27.56
CA ALA A 559 84.45 -13.62 -27.10
C ALA A 559 84.55 -13.53 -25.56
N GLY A 560 83.85 -14.40 -24.84
CA GLY A 560 83.81 -14.40 -23.38
C GLY A 560 84.47 -15.65 -22.76
N PRO A 561 84.21 -15.91 -21.47
CA PRO A 561 84.98 -16.87 -20.68
C PRO A 561 84.92 -18.32 -21.18
N SER A 562 83.83 -18.75 -21.80
CA SER A 562 83.73 -20.12 -22.32
C SER A 562 84.28 -20.25 -23.74
N GLY A 563 84.26 -19.18 -24.55
CA GLY A 563 84.65 -19.21 -25.96
C GLY A 563 83.70 -20.02 -26.85
N LEU A 564 82.45 -20.21 -26.44
CA LEU A 564 81.47 -21.12 -27.06
C LEU A 564 80.13 -20.41 -27.26
N ILE A 565 79.26 -20.99 -28.08
CA ILE A 565 77.85 -20.60 -28.17
C ILE A 565 77.03 -21.56 -27.32
N HIS A 566 76.22 -21.03 -26.40
CA HIS A 566 75.36 -21.82 -25.52
C HIS A 566 73.92 -21.77 -25.98
N VAL A 567 73.27 -22.93 -26.07
CA VAL A 567 71.84 -23.08 -26.32
C VAL A 567 71.16 -23.44 -25.01
N GLY A 568 70.41 -22.50 -24.44
CA GLY A 568 69.76 -22.68 -23.14
C GLY A 568 68.35 -23.26 -23.22
N TYR A 569 67.70 -23.19 -24.37
CA TYR A 569 66.31 -23.60 -24.53
C TYR A 569 65.97 -23.99 -25.97
N ILE A 570 65.26 -25.10 -26.13
CA ILE A 570 64.56 -25.49 -27.35
C ILE A 570 63.17 -25.96 -26.93
N GLY A 571 62.12 -25.23 -27.32
CA GLY A 571 60.77 -25.53 -26.85
C GLY A 571 59.72 -24.55 -27.36
N PRO A 572 58.46 -24.65 -26.89
CA PRO A 572 57.40 -23.72 -27.23
C PRO A 572 57.75 -22.25 -26.96
N HIS A 573 56.97 -21.35 -27.54
CA HIS A 573 57.15 -19.93 -27.34
C HIS A 573 57.07 -19.56 -25.85
N LEU A 574 58.15 -18.97 -25.30
CA LEU A 574 58.16 -18.50 -23.92
C LEU A 574 57.28 -17.26 -23.74
N PRO A 575 56.61 -17.09 -22.59
CA PRO A 575 55.69 -15.96 -22.35
C PRO A 575 56.29 -14.60 -22.71
N ASN A 576 55.46 -13.74 -23.31
CA ASN A 576 55.77 -12.34 -23.65
C ASN A 576 54.77 -11.36 -22.98
N LYS A 577 54.96 -10.05 -23.18
CA LYS A 577 54.12 -8.99 -22.55
C LYS A 577 52.61 -9.08 -22.89
N LEU A 578 52.23 -9.85 -23.91
CA LEU A 578 50.83 -10.02 -24.33
C LEU A 578 50.15 -11.26 -23.72
N GLY A 579 50.83 -11.98 -22.80
CA GLY A 579 50.23 -13.10 -22.06
C GLY A 579 49.79 -14.29 -22.93
N ARG A 580 50.40 -14.44 -24.11
CA ARG A 580 50.19 -15.60 -25.00
C ARG A 580 51.36 -16.57 -24.95
#